data_AF-A0AA88V987-F1
#
_entry.id   AF-A0AA88V987-F1
#
_cell.length_a   1.000
_cell.length_b   1.000
_cell.length_c   1.000
_cell.angle_alpha   90.00
_cell.angle_beta   90.00
_cell.angle_gamma   90.00
#
_symmetry.space_group_name_H-M   'P 1'
#
loop_
_entity.id
_entity.type
_entity.pdbx_description
1 polymer ?
#
loop_
_entity_poly.entity_id
_entity_poly.type
_entity_poly.pdbx_seq_one_letter_code
_entity_poly.pdbx_strand_id
1 'polypeptide(L)'
;MALSFCCYASPNPQLHGKLSHGNTKNDQKVKEVLKTSGVPSIATSPHESLQNGNWVKLICGASFEDIVDVRNLSLVYTLAGVDCIDCAADASVVSAVNEGIEAAREILHFRRPWVMISINDDEDLHFRKAGAITYVRDAAATAELLRRDDVDAVEIHTNGRQTVLFDKLWNGLGDSVTNLRLVAVSFNWQVIVGRVLSSVQSEHGHAHIEDHPEHLLNAVVQALALVGGVKCYRSKAMSNLLNFASNSFIPLLALPLLYWAYAFHKRQPKQTNLVFYVHDYLSGQDASAITVAGKEGPSTSILQFGTLLAVDDPVTVGPDPSSKQIGRAQGMYINSQLDGKGLHLVFSVIFTDGEYKGSTLEIQGADIFAMKEREFSVVSGTGYFRFVKGYGIMTTEFMDIPNLRAILKLNYWNFKGIGLTEILMLVPVHLKAIINQCISK
;
A
#
# COMPACT_ATOMS: atom_id res chain seq x y z
N MET A 1 -14.29 -23.38 30.16
CA MET A 1 -14.67 -22.23 30.99
C MET A 1 -13.42 -21.42 31.29
N ALA A 2 -13.18 -20.36 30.52
CA ALA A 2 -12.17 -19.37 30.82
C ALA A 2 -12.88 -18.02 30.78
N LEU A 3 -13.13 -17.47 31.97
CA LEU A 3 -13.74 -16.17 32.20
C LEU A 3 -12.73 -15.10 31.79
N SER A 4 -13.02 -14.37 30.73
CA SER A 4 -12.32 -13.12 30.40
C SER A 4 -13.06 -11.97 31.08
N PHE A 5 -12.40 -11.34 32.05
CA PHE A 5 -12.89 -10.12 32.68
C PHE A 5 -12.74 -8.95 31.69
N CYS A 6 -13.87 -8.46 31.16
CA CYS A 6 -13.92 -7.16 30.49
C CYS A 6 -13.79 -6.03 31.52
N CYS A 7 -12.61 -5.41 31.59
CA CYS A 7 -12.46 -4.13 32.25
C CYS A 7 -12.96 -3.03 31.29
N TYR A 8 -14.25 -2.69 31.38
CA TYR A 8 -14.77 -1.45 30.81
C TYR A 8 -14.21 -0.27 31.61
N ALA A 9 -13.17 0.38 31.10
CA ALA A 9 -12.89 1.76 31.49
C ALA A 9 -13.87 2.66 30.71
N SER A 10 -15.00 2.98 31.34
CA SER A 10 -15.91 4.02 30.84
C SER A 10 -15.14 5.34 30.77
N PRO A 11 -15.01 6.00 29.60
CA PRO A 11 -14.57 7.38 29.58
C PRO A 11 -15.64 8.21 30.29
N ASN A 12 -15.25 8.88 31.36
CA ASN A 12 -16.09 9.82 32.09
C ASN A 12 -16.48 10.96 31.13
N PRO A 13 -17.78 11.24 30.87
CA PRO A 13 -18.20 12.29 29.96
C PRO A 13 -18.15 13.65 30.64
N GLN A 14 -17.00 14.05 31.17
CA GLN A 14 -16.71 15.42 31.60
C GLN A 14 -15.21 15.69 31.53
N LEU A 15 -14.70 15.92 30.32
CA LEU A 15 -13.52 16.75 30.13
C LEU A 15 -13.80 17.81 29.07
N HIS A 16 -14.76 18.69 29.38
CA HIS A 16 -14.70 20.07 28.88
C HIS A 16 -13.53 20.77 29.60
N GLY A 17 -12.31 20.34 29.30
CA GLY A 17 -11.11 21.12 29.59
C GLY A 17 -11.03 22.21 28.54
N LYS A 18 -11.35 23.46 28.92
CA LYS A 18 -10.93 24.63 28.14
C LYS A 18 -9.44 24.48 27.82
N LEU A 19 -9.11 24.29 26.55
CA LEU A 19 -7.74 24.43 26.04
C LEU A 19 -7.24 25.82 26.44
N SER A 20 -6.40 25.87 27.47
CA SER A 20 -5.74 27.09 27.88
C SER A 20 -4.69 27.46 26.84
N HIS A 21 -4.90 28.61 26.19
CA HIS A 21 -3.92 29.45 25.50
C HIS A 21 -2.64 28.75 25.02
N GLY A 22 -2.64 28.38 23.74
CA GLY A 22 -1.47 27.91 23.01
C GLY A 22 -0.28 28.87 23.12
N ASN A 23 0.90 28.29 23.04
CA ASN A 23 2.18 28.98 23.09
C ASN A 23 2.38 29.83 21.81
N THR A 24 1.80 31.02 21.82
CA THR A 24 1.62 31.97 20.70
C THR A 24 2.89 32.27 19.88
N LYS A 25 4.07 32.09 20.48
CA LYS A 25 5.36 32.37 19.81
C LYS A 25 5.71 31.35 18.73
N ASN A 26 5.34 30.09 18.90
CA ASN A 26 5.62 29.03 17.91
C ASN A 26 4.66 29.11 16.73
N ASP A 27 3.37 29.36 16.99
CA ASP A 27 2.35 29.52 15.94
C ASP A 27 2.67 30.71 15.03
N GLN A 28 3.17 31.81 15.61
CA GLN A 28 3.63 32.97 14.85
C GLN A 28 4.78 32.61 13.90
N LYS A 29 5.74 31.81 14.38
CA LYS A 29 6.90 31.37 13.59
C LYS A 29 6.48 30.43 12.45
N VAL A 30 5.53 29.52 12.70
CA VAL A 30 4.96 28.64 11.66
C VAL A 30 4.21 29.47 10.60
N LYS A 31 3.38 30.44 11.03
CA LYS A 31 2.69 31.37 10.13
C LYS A 31 3.66 32.15 9.25
N GLU A 32 4.78 32.62 9.82
CA GLU A 32 5.81 33.33 9.06
C GLU A 32 6.46 32.42 8.01
N VAL A 33 6.91 31.21 8.40
CA VAL A 33 7.52 30.25 7.48
C VAL A 33 6.60 29.89 6.31
N LEU A 34 5.32 29.63 6.58
CA LEU A 34 4.33 29.29 5.55
C LEU A 34 4.07 30.45 4.59
N LYS A 35 4.00 31.68 5.10
CA LYS A 35 3.89 32.89 4.26
C LYS A 35 5.11 33.08 3.37
N THR A 36 6.32 32.86 3.91
CA THR A 36 7.57 33.07 3.15
C THR A 36 7.83 31.95 2.14
N SER A 37 7.34 30.74 2.39
CA SER A 37 7.55 29.58 1.53
C SER A 37 6.66 29.57 0.27
N GLY A 38 5.74 30.53 0.14
CA GLY A 38 4.87 30.64 -1.04
C GLY A 38 3.92 29.46 -1.19
N VAL A 39 3.58 28.77 -0.09
CA VAL A 39 2.56 27.70 -0.11
C VAL A 39 1.29 28.34 -0.68
N PRO A 40 0.82 27.91 -1.86
CA PRO A 40 -0.29 28.56 -2.50
C PRO A 40 -1.48 28.49 -1.54
N SER A 41 -2.03 29.65 -1.20
CA SER A 41 -3.42 29.70 -0.72
C SER A 41 -4.25 29.15 -1.87
N ILE A 42 -4.55 27.85 -1.85
CA ILE A 42 -5.38 27.23 -2.87
C ILE A 42 -6.76 27.85 -2.72
N ALA A 43 -7.05 28.78 -3.62
CA ALA A 43 -8.31 29.52 -3.63
C ALA A 43 -9.49 28.62 -4.05
N THR A 44 -9.20 27.51 -4.72
CA THR A 44 -10.21 26.60 -5.28
C THR A 44 -10.71 25.61 -4.25
N SER A 45 -12.03 25.42 -4.20
CA SER A 45 -12.65 24.41 -3.32
C SER A 45 -12.29 22.98 -3.78
N PRO A 46 -12.33 21.95 -2.91
CA PRO A 46 -12.16 20.56 -3.35
C PRO A 46 -13.04 20.18 -4.54
N HIS A 47 -14.27 20.70 -4.58
CA HIS A 47 -15.20 20.48 -5.69
C HIS A 47 -14.70 21.09 -7.01
N GLU A 48 -14.17 22.31 -6.97
CA GLU A 48 -13.63 23.00 -8.13
C GLU A 48 -12.34 22.34 -8.61
N SER A 49 -11.46 21.93 -7.69
CA SER A 49 -10.26 21.17 -8.06
C SER A 49 -10.62 19.84 -8.72
N LEU A 50 -11.69 19.20 -8.26
CA LEU A 50 -12.23 17.98 -8.87
C LEU A 50 -12.75 18.23 -10.30
N GLN A 51 -13.46 19.33 -10.52
CA GLN A 51 -13.97 19.71 -11.85
C GLN A 51 -12.85 20.08 -12.82
N ASN A 52 -11.78 20.70 -12.33
CA ASN A 52 -10.66 21.17 -13.12
C ASN A 52 -9.58 20.09 -13.34
N GLY A 53 -9.71 18.91 -12.73
CA GLY A 53 -8.78 17.79 -12.90
C GLY A 53 -7.43 17.98 -12.19
N ASN A 54 -7.33 18.91 -11.24
CA ASN A 54 -6.14 19.18 -10.44
C ASN A 54 -6.31 18.81 -8.95
N TRP A 55 -7.21 17.87 -8.67
CA TRP A 55 -7.54 17.39 -7.33
C TRP A 55 -6.44 16.53 -6.71
N VAL A 56 -6.08 16.82 -5.47
CA VAL A 56 -5.00 16.15 -4.72
C VAL A 56 -5.57 15.42 -3.50
N LYS A 57 -5.33 14.10 -3.45
CA LYS A 57 -5.70 13.21 -2.34
C LYS A 57 -4.46 12.86 -1.51
N LEU A 58 -4.54 13.03 -0.20
CA LEU A 58 -3.64 12.34 0.73
C LEU A 58 -4.23 10.96 1.03
N ILE A 59 -3.47 9.90 0.79
CA ILE A 59 -3.81 8.55 1.24
C ILE A 59 -3.18 8.35 2.62
N CYS A 60 -3.97 8.55 3.67
CA CYS A 60 -3.64 8.18 5.05
C CYS A 60 -4.16 6.78 5.38
N GLY A 61 -4.16 5.89 4.37
CA GLY A 61 -4.27 4.43 4.41
C GLY A 61 -5.36 3.86 5.31
N ALA A 62 -6.27 3.05 4.76
CA ALA A 62 -7.29 2.43 5.61
C ALA A 62 -6.77 1.36 6.63
N SER A 63 -5.45 1.13 6.72
CA SER A 63 -4.76 0.34 7.78
C SER A 63 -3.96 1.18 8.79
N PHE A 64 -3.86 2.48 8.55
CA PHE A 64 -3.05 3.35 9.38
C PHE A 64 -3.89 3.88 10.54
N GLU A 65 -3.85 3.16 11.66
CA GLU A 65 -4.65 3.43 12.86
C GLU A 65 -3.85 4.13 13.97
N ASP A 66 -2.62 4.58 13.69
CA ASP A 66 -1.91 5.45 14.63
C ASP A 66 -2.58 6.82 14.66
N ILE A 67 -3.47 7.00 15.62
CA ILE A 67 -4.28 8.20 15.82
C ILE A 67 -3.42 9.47 15.87
N VAL A 68 -2.24 9.41 16.49
CA VAL A 68 -1.36 10.57 16.67
C VAL A 68 -0.74 10.96 15.33
N ASP A 69 -0.21 9.99 14.59
CA ASP A 69 0.39 10.24 13.29
C ASP A 69 -0.66 10.64 12.26
N VAL A 70 -1.85 10.01 12.24
CA VAL A 70 -2.99 10.41 11.38
C VAL A 70 -3.35 11.87 11.59
N ARG A 71 -3.50 12.29 12.84
CA ARG A 71 -3.82 13.68 13.19
C ARG A 71 -2.71 14.65 12.74
N ASN A 72 -1.45 14.29 12.96
CA ASN A 72 -0.31 15.13 12.56
C ASN A 72 -0.15 15.22 11.04
N LEU A 73 -0.31 14.12 10.31
CA LEU A 73 -0.30 14.10 8.85
C LEU A 73 -1.45 14.93 8.29
N SER A 74 -2.65 14.78 8.85
CA SER A 74 -3.82 15.56 8.44
C SER A 74 -3.60 17.06 8.58
N LEU A 75 -2.96 17.49 9.68
CA LEU A 75 -2.54 18.88 9.88
C LEU A 75 -1.56 19.34 8.79
N VAL A 76 -0.45 18.62 8.61
CA VAL A 76 0.62 19.00 7.69
C VAL A 76 0.10 19.09 6.25
N TYR A 77 -0.68 18.11 5.81
CA TYR A 77 -1.18 18.07 4.44
C TYR A 77 -2.35 19.03 4.22
N THR A 78 -3.15 19.34 5.25
CA THR A 78 -4.10 20.46 5.17
C THR A 78 -3.37 21.78 4.94
N LEU A 79 -2.27 22.04 5.66
CA LEU A 79 -1.43 23.21 5.41
C LEU A 79 -0.78 23.20 4.02
N ALA A 80 -0.50 22.01 3.47
CA ALA A 80 -0.01 21.86 2.09
C ALA A 80 -1.10 22.03 1.02
N GLY A 81 -2.38 22.12 1.43
CA GLY A 81 -3.50 22.36 0.54
C GLY A 81 -4.03 21.12 -0.19
N VAL A 82 -4.01 19.94 0.42
CA VAL A 82 -4.71 18.78 -0.17
C VAL A 82 -6.21 19.05 -0.33
N ASP A 83 -6.84 18.47 -1.35
CA ASP A 83 -8.29 18.56 -1.56
C ASP A 83 -9.06 17.55 -0.73
N CYS A 84 -8.42 16.43 -0.40
CA CYS A 84 -9.04 15.35 0.32
C CYS A 84 -8.02 14.58 1.13
N ILE A 85 -8.43 14.17 2.34
CA ILE A 85 -7.68 13.27 3.20
C ILE A 85 -8.48 11.99 3.32
N ASP A 86 -7.87 10.91 2.90
CA ASP A 86 -8.44 9.58 2.91
C ASP A 86 -7.89 8.75 4.06
N CYS A 87 -8.78 8.06 4.77
CA CYS A 87 -8.46 7.39 6.02
C CYS A 87 -9.32 6.13 6.24
N ALA A 88 -8.98 5.37 7.28
CA ALA A 88 -9.77 4.22 7.68
C ALA A 88 -11.21 4.64 8.05
N ALA A 89 -12.19 3.81 7.70
CA ALA A 89 -13.59 3.96 8.12
C ALA A 89 -13.77 3.60 9.61
N ASP A 90 -13.02 4.27 10.47
CA ASP A 90 -13.07 4.16 11.92
C ASP A 90 -13.41 5.50 12.57
N ALA A 91 -14.27 5.47 13.58
CA ALA A 91 -14.72 6.66 14.26
C ALA A 91 -13.59 7.47 14.92
N SER A 92 -12.58 6.79 15.47
CA SER A 92 -11.43 7.42 16.13
C SER A 92 -10.47 8.03 15.12
N VAL A 93 -10.20 7.33 14.01
CA VAL A 93 -9.36 7.80 12.91
C VAL A 93 -9.99 9.02 12.23
N VAL A 94 -11.29 8.97 11.90
CA VAL A 94 -12.03 10.12 11.34
C VAL A 94 -11.96 11.33 12.27
N SER A 95 -12.09 11.12 13.58
CA SER A 95 -12.00 12.20 14.57
C SER A 95 -10.60 12.81 14.61
N ALA A 96 -9.55 11.98 14.51
CA ALA A 96 -8.16 12.41 14.47
C ALA A 96 -7.84 13.23 13.21
N VAL A 97 -8.34 12.80 12.05
CA VAL A 97 -8.24 13.54 10.79
C VAL A 97 -8.88 14.92 10.92
N ASN A 98 -10.12 14.97 11.42
CA ASN A 98 -10.85 16.22 11.62
C ASN A 98 -10.13 17.15 12.61
N GLU A 99 -9.59 16.61 13.71
CA GLU A 99 -8.80 17.40 14.66
C GLU A 99 -7.55 18.01 13.99
N GLY A 100 -6.83 17.23 13.18
CA GLY A 100 -5.66 17.72 12.43
C GLY A 100 -6.02 18.82 11.44
N ILE A 101 -7.14 18.66 10.74
CA ILE A 101 -7.68 19.67 9.81
C ILE A 101 -7.99 20.96 10.56
N GLU A 102 -8.74 20.90 11.65
CA GLU A 102 -9.12 22.11 12.40
C GLU A 102 -7.90 22.79 13.03
N ALA A 103 -6.94 22.02 13.56
CA ALA A 103 -5.67 22.57 14.05
C ALA A 103 -4.88 23.30 12.94
N ALA A 104 -4.87 22.79 11.71
CA ALA A 104 -4.27 23.50 10.57
C ALA A 104 -5.02 24.81 10.25
N ARG A 105 -6.35 24.80 10.34
CA ARG A 105 -7.21 25.95 10.08
C ARG A 105 -7.09 27.05 11.14
N GLU A 106 -6.79 26.69 12.38
CA GLU A 106 -6.44 27.64 13.45
C GLU A 106 -5.08 28.32 13.22
N ILE A 107 -4.12 27.60 12.63
CA ILE A 107 -2.79 28.14 12.27
C ILE A 107 -2.94 29.11 11.10
N LEU A 108 -3.62 28.73 10.02
CA LEU A 108 -3.89 29.61 8.88
C LEU A 108 -5.28 29.28 8.36
N HIS A 109 -6.04 30.30 7.98
CA HIS A 109 -7.38 30.11 7.40
C HIS A 109 -7.31 29.44 6.02
N PHE A 110 -7.07 28.12 6.01
CA PHE A 110 -7.12 27.27 4.84
C PHE A 110 -8.55 26.78 4.59
N ARG A 111 -8.81 26.44 3.33
CA ARG A 111 -9.98 25.65 2.96
C ARG A 111 -9.95 24.31 3.68
N ARG A 112 -11.12 23.78 4.01
CA ARG A 112 -11.23 22.44 4.59
C ARG A 112 -11.11 21.40 3.45
N PRO A 113 -10.16 20.45 3.51
CA PRO A 113 -10.21 19.29 2.63
C PRO A 113 -11.46 18.45 2.92
N TRP A 114 -11.84 17.62 1.96
CA TRP A 114 -12.85 16.58 2.19
C TRP A 114 -12.25 15.43 2.98
N VAL A 115 -13.00 14.91 3.95
CA VAL A 115 -12.65 13.67 4.65
C VAL A 115 -13.26 12.52 3.88
N MET A 116 -12.41 11.63 3.37
CA MET A 116 -12.80 10.40 2.68
C MET A 116 -12.52 9.21 3.59
N ILE A 117 -13.45 8.25 3.60
CA ILE A 117 -13.23 6.95 4.22
C ILE A 117 -13.15 5.88 3.14
N SER A 118 -12.20 4.95 3.26
CA SER A 118 -12.13 3.78 2.37
C SER A 118 -12.76 2.54 3.01
N ILE A 119 -13.57 1.83 2.24
CA ILE A 119 -14.24 0.58 2.60
C ILE A 119 -14.09 -0.44 1.47
N ASN A 120 -14.27 -1.73 1.77
CA ASN A 120 -14.19 -2.81 0.78
C ASN A 120 -15.53 -3.56 0.69
N ASP A 121 -15.93 -3.96 -0.52
CA ASP A 121 -17.12 -4.80 -0.74
C ASP A 121 -16.85 -6.29 -0.54
N ASP A 122 -15.59 -6.70 -0.45
CA ASP A 122 -15.19 -8.10 -0.45
C ASP A 122 -14.59 -8.57 0.90
N GLU A 123 -14.82 -9.85 1.24
CA GLU A 123 -14.12 -10.56 2.32
C GLU A 123 -12.77 -11.15 1.85
N ASP A 124 -12.43 -11.03 0.56
CA ASP A 124 -11.28 -11.70 -0.04
C ASP A 124 -9.94 -11.39 0.65
N LEU A 125 -9.34 -12.49 1.10
CA LEU A 125 -8.04 -12.61 1.75
C LEU A 125 -6.90 -12.03 0.90
N HIS A 126 -7.10 -11.83 -0.40
CA HIS A 126 -6.10 -11.29 -1.32
C HIS A 126 -5.80 -9.79 -1.12
N PHE A 127 -6.64 -9.03 -0.40
CA PHE A 127 -6.36 -7.65 -0.01
C PHE A 127 -5.50 -7.52 1.27
N ARG A 128 -4.94 -8.63 1.78
CA ARG A 128 -3.99 -8.66 2.92
C ARG A 128 -2.59 -8.06 2.62
N LYS A 129 -2.40 -7.34 1.51
CA LYS A 129 -1.09 -6.78 1.12
C LYS A 129 -0.51 -5.73 2.08
N ALA A 130 -1.27 -5.31 3.10
CA ALA A 130 -0.81 -4.41 4.16
C ALA A 130 -0.78 -5.02 5.58
N GLY A 131 -1.03 -6.32 5.76
CA GLY A 131 -0.95 -6.97 7.08
C GLY A 131 -1.88 -6.37 8.16
N ALA A 132 -2.93 -5.65 7.76
CA ALA A 132 -3.87 -5.06 8.69
C ALA A 132 -5.07 -5.99 8.91
N ILE A 133 -5.48 -6.05 10.16
CA ILE A 133 -6.65 -6.73 10.66
C ILE A 133 -7.88 -6.18 9.91
N THR A 134 -8.61 -7.08 9.23
CA THR A 134 -9.97 -6.94 8.68
C THR A 134 -10.43 -5.53 8.28
N TYR A 135 -10.19 -5.19 7.01
CA TYR A 135 -10.79 -4.05 6.31
C TYR A 135 -12.28 -4.18 5.99
N VAL A 136 -12.95 -5.25 6.42
CA VAL A 136 -14.40 -5.40 6.23
C VAL A 136 -15.08 -4.64 7.35
N ARG A 137 -15.43 -3.38 7.09
CA ARG A 137 -16.33 -2.63 7.97
C ARG A 137 -17.75 -3.06 7.62
N ASP A 138 -18.47 -3.54 8.62
CA ASP A 138 -19.91 -3.78 8.53
C ASP A 138 -20.59 -2.56 7.88
N ALA A 139 -21.43 -2.83 6.88
CA ALA A 139 -22.13 -1.78 6.14
C ALA A 139 -22.96 -0.90 7.09
N ALA A 140 -23.50 -1.47 8.17
CA ALA A 140 -24.23 -0.72 9.19
C ALA A 140 -23.31 0.23 9.98
N ALA A 141 -22.14 -0.25 10.43
CA ALA A 141 -21.16 0.60 11.12
C ALA A 141 -20.67 1.76 10.23
N THR A 142 -20.46 1.48 8.95
CA THR A 142 -20.11 2.51 7.95
C THR A 142 -21.25 3.49 7.75
N ALA A 143 -22.50 3.00 7.63
CA ALA A 143 -23.66 3.86 7.49
C ALA A 143 -23.81 4.82 8.69
N GLU A 144 -23.57 4.35 9.92
CA GLU A 144 -23.58 5.24 11.10
C GLU A 144 -22.45 6.27 11.05
N LEU A 145 -21.27 5.89 10.57
CA LEU A 145 -20.16 6.83 10.38
C LEU A 145 -20.52 7.89 9.33
N LEU A 146 -21.15 7.50 8.23
CA LEU A 146 -21.61 8.40 7.16
C LEU A 146 -22.79 9.30 7.57
N ARG A 147 -23.51 8.96 8.64
CA ARG A 147 -24.53 9.83 9.23
C ARG A 147 -23.95 10.93 10.10
N ARG A 148 -22.66 10.86 10.44
CA ARG A 148 -21.95 11.97 11.08
C ARG A 148 -21.66 13.06 10.04
N ASP A 149 -21.68 14.31 10.47
CA ASP A 149 -21.38 15.48 9.64
C ASP A 149 -19.85 15.74 9.52
N ASP A 150 -19.04 14.69 9.60
CA ASP A 150 -17.57 14.76 9.62
C ASP A 150 -16.86 13.84 8.60
N VAL A 151 -17.65 13.21 7.72
CA VAL A 151 -17.20 12.47 6.52
C VAL A 151 -17.85 13.09 5.29
N ASP A 152 -17.04 13.47 4.30
CA ASP A 152 -17.51 14.12 3.06
C ASP A 152 -17.60 13.15 1.88
N ALA A 153 -16.82 12.06 1.90
CA ALA A 153 -16.66 11.18 0.76
C ALA A 153 -16.44 9.72 1.18
N VAL A 154 -16.78 8.78 0.30
CA VAL A 154 -16.45 7.36 0.46
C VAL A 154 -15.68 6.86 -0.74
N GLU A 155 -14.70 6.00 -0.51
CA GLU A 155 -14.07 5.17 -1.52
C GLU A 155 -14.42 3.71 -1.26
N ILE A 156 -14.98 3.06 -2.28
CA ILE A 156 -15.33 1.64 -2.24
C ILE A 156 -14.32 0.90 -3.10
N HIS A 157 -13.46 0.11 -2.47
CA HIS A 157 -12.62 -0.85 -3.17
C HIS A 157 -13.48 -2.06 -3.53
N THR A 158 -13.37 -2.49 -4.79
CA THR A 158 -14.05 -3.68 -5.28
C THR A 158 -13.14 -4.53 -6.14
N ASN A 159 -13.30 -5.85 -6.04
CA ASN A 159 -12.62 -6.80 -6.92
C ASN A 159 -13.20 -6.80 -8.35
N GLY A 160 -14.39 -6.21 -8.59
CA GLY A 160 -15.07 -6.18 -9.89
C GLY A 160 -15.48 -7.55 -10.45
N ARG A 161 -15.36 -8.63 -9.67
CA ARG A 161 -15.72 -10.01 -10.05
C ARG A 161 -17.12 -10.39 -9.58
N GLN A 162 -17.58 -9.83 -8.46
CA GLN A 162 -18.84 -10.21 -7.82
C GLN A 162 -19.72 -8.98 -7.55
N THR A 163 -20.64 -8.68 -8.47
CA THR A 163 -21.61 -7.58 -8.31
C THR A 163 -22.49 -7.72 -7.07
N VAL A 164 -22.77 -8.95 -6.63
CA VAL A 164 -23.64 -9.25 -5.48
C VAL A 164 -23.08 -8.67 -4.17
N LEU A 165 -21.76 -8.71 -3.98
CA LEU A 165 -21.10 -8.20 -2.78
C LEU A 165 -21.14 -6.66 -2.76
N PHE A 166 -20.83 -6.04 -3.90
CA PHE A 166 -21.00 -4.61 -4.08
C PHE A 166 -22.44 -4.16 -3.81
N ASP A 167 -23.43 -4.84 -4.41
CA ASP A 167 -24.85 -4.52 -4.22
C ASP A 167 -25.26 -4.69 -2.75
N LYS A 168 -24.74 -5.71 -2.05
CA LYS A 168 -25.00 -5.92 -0.61
C LYS A 168 -24.42 -4.78 0.22
N LEU A 169 -23.16 -4.38 -0.02
CA LEU A 169 -22.54 -3.24 0.66
C LEU A 169 -23.32 -1.96 0.36
N TRP A 170 -23.57 -1.66 -0.91
CA TRP A 170 -24.27 -0.46 -1.36
C TRP A 170 -25.66 -0.34 -0.76
N ASN A 171 -26.44 -1.43 -0.77
CA ASN A 171 -27.76 -1.46 -0.16
C ASN A 171 -27.68 -1.33 1.37
N GLY A 172 -26.61 -1.87 1.99
CA GLY A 172 -26.36 -1.74 3.43
C GLY A 172 -25.99 -0.33 3.87
N LEU A 173 -25.31 0.46 3.03
CA LEU A 173 -25.11 1.90 3.25
C LEU A 173 -26.44 2.67 3.24
N GLY A 174 -27.42 2.19 2.47
CA GLY A 174 -28.79 2.69 2.50
C GLY A 174 -28.88 4.17 2.13
N ASP A 175 -29.58 4.94 2.98
CA ASP A 175 -29.77 6.38 2.82
C ASP A 175 -28.57 7.22 3.25
N SER A 176 -27.64 6.67 4.03
CA SER A 176 -26.47 7.42 4.52
C SER A 176 -25.58 7.98 3.41
N VAL A 177 -25.65 7.39 2.21
CA VAL A 177 -24.93 7.89 1.02
C VAL A 177 -25.37 9.29 0.59
N THR A 178 -26.55 9.77 1.00
CA THR A 178 -27.00 11.14 0.66
C THR A 178 -26.22 12.22 1.39
N ASN A 179 -25.50 11.87 2.46
CA ASN A 179 -24.63 12.81 3.18
C ASN A 179 -23.28 13.01 2.48
N LEU A 180 -22.97 12.15 1.51
CA LEU A 180 -21.71 12.20 0.77
C LEU A 180 -21.74 13.25 -0.33
N ARG A 181 -20.60 13.93 -0.49
CA ARG A 181 -20.30 14.82 -1.62
C ARG A 181 -19.70 14.06 -2.79
N LEU A 182 -19.04 12.94 -2.51
CA LEU A 182 -18.33 12.13 -3.49
C LEU A 182 -18.37 10.65 -3.12
N VAL A 183 -18.66 9.82 -4.12
CA VAL A 183 -18.45 8.38 -4.06
C VAL A 183 -17.41 8.04 -5.11
N ALA A 184 -16.37 7.35 -4.66
CA ALA A 184 -15.32 6.82 -5.50
C ALA A 184 -15.40 5.30 -5.50
N VAL A 185 -15.24 4.69 -6.67
CA VAL A 185 -15.15 3.23 -6.80
C VAL A 185 -13.80 2.87 -7.39
N SER A 186 -13.03 2.08 -6.64
CA SER A 186 -11.65 1.72 -6.96
C SER A 186 -11.59 0.24 -7.36
N PHE A 187 -11.11 -0.02 -8.57
CA PHE A 187 -10.95 -1.36 -9.13
C PHE A 187 -9.49 -1.82 -9.05
N ASN A 188 -9.28 -3.10 -8.76
CA ASN A 188 -7.94 -3.67 -8.87
C ASN A 188 -7.57 -3.86 -10.35
N TRP A 189 -6.55 -3.12 -10.80
CA TRP A 189 -6.02 -3.15 -12.18
C TRP A 189 -5.61 -4.56 -12.64
N GLN A 190 -5.25 -5.44 -11.69
CA GLN A 190 -4.91 -6.84 -11.96
C GLN A 190 -6.10 -7.64 -12.50
N VAL A 191 -7.35 -7.24 -12.25
CA VAL A 191 -8.53 -7.96 -12.74
C VAL A 191 -8.88 -7.57 -14.18
N ILE A 192 -8.61 -6.33 -14.58
CA ILE A 192 -9.03 -5.81 -15.89
C ILE A 192 -7.99 -6.18 -16.96
N VAL A 193 -6.74 -5.75 -16.79
CA VAL A 193 -5.66 -6.13 -17.72
C VAL A 193 -5.26 -7.60 -17.54
N GLY A 194 -5.32 -8.12 -16.31
CA GLY A 194 -4.98 -9.51 -16.04
C GLY A 194 -5.94 -10.52 -16.65
N ARG A 195 -7.21 -10.19 -16.93
CA ARG A 195 -8.11 -11.07 -17.72
C ARG A 195 -7.64 -11.20 -19.16
N VAL A 196 -7.23 -10.10 -19.79
CA VAL A 196 -6.71 -10.12 -21.16
C VAL A 196 -5.38 -10.87 -21.21
N LEU A 197 -4.47 -10.59 -20.28
CA LEU A 197 -3.20 -11.32 -20.18
C LEU A 197 -3.39 -12.80 -19.85
N SER A 198 -4.37 -13.16 -19.01
CA SER A 198 -4.71 -14.56 -18.73
C SER A 198 -5.33 -15.26 -19.94
N SER A 199 -6.13 -14.55 -20.75
CA SER A 199 -6.68 -15.07 -22.02
C SER A 199 -5.57 -15.39 -23.00
N VAL A 200 -4.63 -14.44 -23.19
CA VAL A 200 -3.41 -14.65 -23.98
C VAL A 200 -2.65 -15.86 -23.48
N GLN A 201 -2.49 -15.98 -22.14
CA GLN A 201 -1.76 -17.10 -21.56
C GLN A 201 -2.47 -18.45 -21.70
N SER A 202 -3.79 -18.49 -21.59
CA SER A 202 -4.59 -19.71 -21.75
C SER A 202 -4.67 -20.18 -23.19
N GLU A 203 -4.70 -19.25 -24.15
CA GLU A 203 -4.87 -19.56 -25.57
C GLU A 203 -3.52 -19.77 -26.28
N HIS A 204 -2.46 -19.09 -25.82
CA HIS A 204 -1.18 -19.00 -26.54
C HIS A 204 0.05 -19.30 -25.65
N GLY A 205 -0.14 -19.64 -24.37
CA GLY A 205 0.96 -19.93 -23.44
C GLY A 205 1.71 -18.66 -23.01
N HIS A 206 2.99 -18.75 -22.68
CA HIS A 206 3.81 -17.57 -22.34
C HIS A 206 4.20 -16.76 -23.58
N ALA A 207 3.20 -16.27 -24.31
CA ALA A 207 3.37 -15.46 -25.51
C ALA A 207 3.40 -13.96 -25.16
N HIS A 208 4.11 -13.22 -25.99
CA HIS A 208 4.17 -11.77 -25.93
C HIS A 208 2.85 -11.17 -26.45
N ILE A 209 2.23 -10.24 -25.72
CA ILE A 209 0.90 -9.69 -26.10
C ILE A 209 0.95 -8.91 -27.42
N GLU A 210 2.10 -8.34 -27.77
CA GLU A 210 2.36 -7.68 -29.05
C GLU A 210 2.19 -8.59 -30.28
N ASP A 211 2.30 -9.91 -30.09
CA ASP A 211 2.07 -10.91 -31.15
C ASP A 211 0.57 -11.22 -31.36
N HIS A 212 -0.31 -10.68 -30.51
CA HIS A 212 -1.75 -10.92 -30.51
C HIS A 212 -2.53 -9.60 -30.59
N PRO A 213 -2.67 -8.99 -31.79
CA PRO A 213 -3.17 -7.63 -31.96
C PRO A 213 -4.61 -7.42 -31.45
N GLU A 214 -5.45 -8.44 -31.48
CA GLU A 214 -6.82 -8.38 -30.91
C GLU A 214 -6.80 -8.31 -29.37
N HIS A 215 -5.92 -9.08 -28.73
CA HIS A 215 -5.72 -9.06 -27.28
C HIS A 215 -5.01 -7.77 -26.85
N LEU A 216 -4.02 -7.31 -27.62
CA LEU A 216 -3.38 -6.02 -27.39
C LEU A 216 -4.37 -4.87 -27.53
N LEU A 217 -5.21 -4.86 -28.57
CA LEU A 217 -6.24 -3.86 -28.76
C LEU A 217 -7.25 -3.87 -27.60
N ASN A 218 -7.68 -5.04 -27.14
CA ASN A 218 -8.58 -5.17 -26.01
C ASN A 218 -7.92 -4.68 -24.70
N ALA A 219 -6.66 -5.05 -24.46
CA ALA A 219 -5.87 -4.55 -23.33
C ALA A 219 -5.68 -3.03 -23.39
N VAL A 220 -5.45 -2.47 -24.57
CA VAL A 220 -5.30 -1.03 -24.81
C VAL A 220 -6.63 -0.31 -24.64
N VAL A 221 -7.75 -0.84 -25.16
CA VAL A 221 -9.10 -0.26 -24.97
C VAL A 221 -9.50 -0.27 -23.50
N GLN A 222 -9.24 -1.37 -22.81
CA GLN A 222 -9.47 -1.46 -21.36
C GLN A 222 -8.53 -0.52 -20.60
N ALA A 223 -7.23 -0.49 -20.92
CA ALA A 223 -6.28 0.45 -20.32
C ALA A 223 -6.65 1.91 -20.60
N LEU A 224 -7.11 2.26 -21.79
CA LEU A 224 -7.57 3.62 -22.14
C LEU A 224 -8.88 3.98 -21.44
N ALA A 225 -9.76 3.00 -21.19
CA ALA A 225 -10.93 3.20 -20.33
C ALA A 225 -10.52 3.53 -18.88
N LEU A 226 -9.36 3.00 -18.44
CA LEU A 226 -8.80 3.16 -17.09
C LEU A 226 -7.93 4.41 -16.89
N VAL A 227 -7.17 4.84 -17.89
CA VAL A 227 -6.14 5.92 -17.77
C VAL A 227 -6.74 7.34 -17.96
N GLY A 228 -8.06 7.46 -18.13
CA GLY A 228 -8.70 8.77 -18.17
C GLY A 228 -8.73 9.44 -16.80
N GLY A 229 -8.13 10.63 -16.67
CA GLY A 229 -8.27 11.46 -15.47
C GLY A 229 -9.73 11.65 -15.07
N VAL A 230 -9.98 11.79 -13.76
CA VAL A 230 -11.25 12.09 -13.09
C VAL A 230 -12.42 12.35 -14.08
N LYS A 231 -13.16 11.30 -14.43
CA LYS A 231 -14.35 11.44 -15.28
C LYS A 231 -15.53 11.88 -14.41
N CYS A 232 -15.64 13.18 -14.16
CA CYS A 232 -16.84 13.76 -13.56
C CYS A 232 -17.97 13.77 -14.61
N TYR A 233 -18.89 12.79 -14.56
CA TYR A 233 -20.06 12.77 -15.45
C TYR A 233 -21.10 13.81 -14.99
N ARG A 234 -21.11 14.99 -15.62
CA ARG A 234 -22.16 15.98 -15.43
C ARG A 234 -23.43 15.53 -16.18
N SER A 235 -24.42 15.03 -15.44
CA SER A 235 -25.81 14.89 -15.90
C SER A 235 -26.39 16.27 -16.24
N LYS A 236 -26.13 16.74 -17.47
CA LYS A 236 -26.96 17.71 -18.24
C LYS A 236 -26.44 18.09 -19.63
N ALA A 237 -25.34 17.54 -20.12
CA ALA A 237 -24.79 17.91 -21.43
C ALA A 237 -24.88 16.80 -22.48
N MET A 238 -26.04 16.15 -22.61
CA MET A 238 -26.36 15.30 -23.77
C MET A 238 -27.41 15.97 -24.65
N SER A 239 -27.20 17.26 -24.95
CA SER A 239 -27.93 17.98 -26.00
C SER A 239 -27.06 18.91 -26.86
N ASN A 240 -25.80 19.20 -26.48
CA ASN A 240 -24.96 20.14 -27.24
C ASN A 240 -23.69 19.53 -27.86
N LEU A 241 -23.44 18.23 -27.68
CA LEU A 241 -22.25 17.55 -28.23
C LEU A 241 -22.33 17.22 -29.73
N LEU A 242 -23.40 17.63 -30.41
CA LEU A 242 -23.50 17.58 -31.87
C LEU A 242 -23.14 18.91 -32.57
N ASN A 243 -22.82 19.99 -31.85
CA ASN A 243 -22.58 21.31 -32.46
C ASN A 243 -21.17 21.91 -32.25
N PHE A 244 -20.18 21.14 -31.77
CA PHE A 244 -18.81 21.65 -31.59
C PHE A 244 -17.75 20.90 -32.42
N ALA A 245 -18.18 20.21 -33.49
CA ALA A 245 -17.30 19.59 -34.48
C ALA A 245 -16.89 20.57 -35.60
N SER A 246 -16.76 21.85 -35.30
CA SER A 246 -16.34 22.87 -36.27
C SER A 246 -15.56 23.97 -35.58
N ASN A 247 -14.33 23.70 -35.15
CA ASN A 247 -13.28 24.73 -35.09
C ASN A 247 -11.88 24.10 -34.97
N SER A 248 -11.07 24.37 -35.99
CA SER A 248 -9.75 23.82 -36.25
C SER A 248 -8.67 24.47 -35.36
N PHE A 249 -8.63 24.20 -34.06
CA PHE A 249 -7.52 24.68 -33.20
C PHE A 249 -7.01 23.70 -32.13
N ILE A 250 -7.45 22.44 -32.16
CA ILE A 250 -7.04 21.41 -31.18
C ILE A 250 -5.57 20.87 -31.32
N PRO A 251 -4.81 21.01 -32.44
CA PRO A 251 -3.52 20.32 -32.53
C PRO A 251 -2.38 20.91 -31.68
N LEU A 252 -2.47 22.14 -31.15
CA LEU A 252 -1.32 22.76 -30.46
C LEU A 252 -1.15 22.36 -28.98
N LEU A 253 -2.21 21.89 -28.30
CA LEU A 253 -2.15 21.48 -26.89
C LEU A 253 -1.88 19.98 -26.70
N ALA A 254 -2.07 19.17 -27.76
CA ALA A 254 -1.89 17.72 -27.68
C ALA A 254 -0.41 17.31 -27.59
N LEU A 255 0.50 18.06 -28.23
CA LEU A 255 1.93 17.71 -28.28
C LEU A 255 2.67 17.87 -26.94
N PRO A 256 2.44 18.93 -26.14
CA PRO A 256 3.01 19.03 -24.79
C PRO A 256 2.43 17.99 -23.84
N LEU A 257 1.13 17.66 -23.96
CA LEU A 257 0.46 16.63 -23.17
C LEU A 257 0.96 15.22 -23.51
N LEU A 258 1.19 14.93 -24.79
CA LEU A 258 1.82 13.69 -25.26
C LEU A 258 3.29 13.60 -24.82
N TYR A 259 4.03 14.72 -24.84
CA TYR A 259 5.40 14.77 -24.34
C TYR A 259 5.47 14.57 -22.81
N TRP A 260 4.54 15.17 -22.06
CA TRP A 260 4.40 14.96 -20.62
C TRP A 260 3.97 13.52 -20.30
N ALA A 261 3.02 12.94 -21.03
CA ALA A 261 2.62 11.54 -20.88
C ALA A 261 3.78 10.58 -21.21
N TYR A 262 4.55 10.87 -22.27
CA TYR A 262 5.77 10.13 -22.63
C TYR A 262 6.86 10.25 -21.55
N ALA A 263 7.09 11.45 -21.01
CA ALA A 263 8.07 11.69 -19.96
C ALA A 263 7.67 11.05 -18.61
N PHE A 264 6.37 11.01 -18.29
CA PHE A 264 5.83 10.38 -17.08
C PHE A 264 5.82 8.84 -17.20
N HIS A 265 5.55 8.29 -18.39
CA HIS A 265 5.60 6.84 -18.65
C HIS A 265 7.01 6.24 -18.50
N LYS A 266 8.08 7.04 -18.68
CA LYS A 266 9.45 6.61 -18.39
C LYS A 266 9.77 6.45 -16.90
N ARG A 267 8.90 6.89 -15.99
CA ARG A 267 8.97 6.55 -14.56
C ARG A 267 8.10 5.31 -14.28
N GLN A 268 8.51 4.18 -14.83
CA GLN A 268 8.06 2.87 -14.36
C GLN A 268 8.37 2.77 -12.85
N PRO A 269 7.49 2.17 -12.00
CA PRO A 269 7.93 1.74 -10.69
C PRO A 269 9.13 0.82 -10.91
N LYS A 270 10.31 1.20 -10.44
CA LYS A 270 11.49 0.35 -10.56
C LYS A 270 11.19 -0.91 -9.75
N GLN A 271 10.81 -1.98 -10.44
CA GLN A 271 10.84 -3.32 -9.88
C GLN A 271 12.31 -3.61 -9.60
N THR A 272 12.72 -3.47 -8.34
CA THR A 272 14.07 -3.84 -7.96
C THR A 272 14.07 -5.35 -7.77
N ASN A 273 14.58 -6.08 -8.77
CA ASN A 273 14.90 -7.48 -8.63
C ASN A 273 16.31 -7.56 -8.01
N LEU A 274 16.38 -8.01 -6.76
CA LEU A 274 17.63 -8.25 -6.05
C LEU A 274 17.85 -9.75 -5.95
N VAL A 275 18.96 -10.21 -6.51
CA VAL A 275 19.45 -11.57 -6.33
C VAL A 275 20.77 -11.50 -5.59
N PHE A 276 20.85 -12.21 -4.47
CA PHE A 276 22.06 -12.31 -3.66
C PHE A 276 22.13 -13.67 -2.96
N TYR A 277 23.32 -14.02 -2.48
CA TYR A 277 23.61 -15.33 -1.90
C TYR A 277 24.06 -15.18 -0.46
N VAL A 278 23.47 -15.96 0.44
CA VAL A 278 23.80 -16.02 1.88
C VAL A 278 24.57 -17.31 2.14
N HIS A 279 25.70 -17.20 2.83
CA HIS A 279 26.63 -18.30 3.09
C HIS A 279 26.59 -18.69 4.57
N ASP A 280 25.82 -19.74 4.92
CA ASP A 280 25.61 -20.18 6.30
C ASP A 280 26.57 -21.33 6.65
N TYR A 281 27.57 -21.05 7.50
CA TYR A 281 28.61 -21.98 7.88
C TYR A 281 28.64 -22.16 9.41
N LEU A 282 28.32 -23.35 9.90
CA LEU A 282 28.32 -23.65 11.33
C LEU A 282 29.61 -24.32 11.81
N SER A 283 30.48 -24.73 10.88
CA SER A 283 31.72 -25.43 11.19
C SER A 283 32.88 -24.95 10.33
N GLY A 284 34.10 -25.22 10.78
CA GLY A 284 35.33 -24.74 10.16
C GLY A 284 35.86 -23.46 10.81
N GLN A 285 37.01 -22.99 10.32
CA GLN A 285 37.63 -21.74 10.80
C GLN A 285 36.86 -20.49 10.36
N ASP A 286 36.01 -20.63 9.34
CA ASP A 286 35.18 -19.58 8.75
C ASP A 286 33.71 -19.66 9.18
N ALA A 287 33.44 -20.32 10.32
CA ALA A 287 32.10 -20.41 10.87
C ALA A 287 31.49 -19.01 11.11
N SER A 288 30.28 -18.81 10.58
CA SER A 288 29.49 -17.59 10.65
C SER A 288 28.22 -17.74 11.49
N ALA A 289 27.89 -18.97 11.87
CA ALA A 289 26.72 -19.32 12.68
C ALA A 289 27.11 -20.17 13.89
N ILE A 290 26.41 -19.98 15.01
CA ILE A 290 26.63 -20.73 16.24
C ILE A 290 25.32 -21.21 16.87
N THR A 291 25.34 -22.39 17.48
CA THR A 291 24.23 -22.87 18.31
C THR A 291 24.26 -22.18 19.67
N VAL A 292 23.17 -21.50 20.02
CA VAL A 292 23.03 -20.74 21.26
C VAL A 292 22.27 -21.55 22.31
N ALA A 293 21.21 -22.23 21.91
CA ALA A 293 20.37 -23.01 22.81
C ALA A 293 19.78 -24.24 22.11
N GLY A 294 19.49 -25.27 22.89
CA GLY A 294 18.88 -26.52 22.46
C GLY A 294 18.80 -27.49 23.62
N LYS A 295 18.28 -28.70 23.38
CA LYS A 295 18.07 -29.71 24.43
C LYS A 295 19.34 -30.03 25.22
N GLU A 296 20.48 -30.12 24.53
CA GLU A 296 21.80 -30.41 25.10
C GLU A 296 22.67 -29.13 25.12
N GLY A 297 22.05 -27.95 25.15
CA GLY A 297 22.75 -26.66 25.12
C GLY A 297 23.42 -26.37 23.76
N PRO A 298 24.58 -25.69 23.75
CA PRO A 298 25.31 -25.34 22.51
C PRO A 298 25.80 -26.54 21.67
N SER A 299 25.77 -27.75 22.22
CA SER A 299 26.15 -28.98 21.49
C SER A 299 24.97 -29.64 20.77
N THR A 300 23.78 -29.05 20.86
CA THR A 300 22.58 -29.59 20.21
C THR A 300 22.69 -29.47 18.69
N SER A 301 22.30 -30.52 17.96
CA SER A 301 22.26 -30.48 16.49
C SER A 301 21.24 -29.45 15.99
N ILE A 302 21.59 -28.73 14.92
CA ILE A 302 20.67 -27.85 14.18
C ILE A 302 19.42 -28.58 13.71
N LEU A 303 19.49 -29.88 13.38
CA LEU A 303 18.36 -30.66 12.90
C LEU A 303 17.42 -31.10 14.03
N GLN A 304 17.72 -30.79 15.28
CA GLN A 304 16.85 -31.11 16.40
C GLN A 304 15.84 -29.98 16.65
N PHE A 305 14.58 -30.35 16.87
CA PHE A 305 13.54 -29.39 17.22
C PHE A 305 13.92 -28.56 18.45
N GLY A 306 13.71 -27.25 18.36
CA GLY A 306 13.99 -26.28 19.42
C GLY A 306 15.43 -25.78 19.48
N THR A 307 16.30 -26.16 18.54
CA THR A 307 17.66 -25.63 18.47
C THR A 307 17.66 -24.21 17.89
N LEU A 308 18.18 -23.24 18.64
CA LEU A 308 18.28 -21.82 18.30
C LEU A 308 19.73 -21.47 17.95
N LEU A 309 19.89 -20.75 16.84
CA LEU A 309 21.18 -20.33 16.31
C LEU A 309 21.23 -18.81 16.15
N ALA A 310 22.41 -18.24 16.37
CA ALA A 310 22.74 -16.86 16.01
C ALA A 310 23.65 -16.86 14.78
N VAL A 311 23.42 -15.91 13.86
CA VAL A 311 24.12 -15.85 12.57
C VAL A 311 24.67 -14.46 12.26
N ASP A 312 25.82 -14.44 11.59
CA ASP A 312 26.40 -13.29 10.92
C ASP A 312 27.05 -13.78 9.60
N ASP A 313 26.22 -14.04 8.60
CA ASP A 313 26.60 -14.71 7.37
C ASP A 313 27.04 -13.73 6.28
N PRO A 314 28.09 -14.04 5.50
CA PRO A 314 28.44 -13.26 4.30
C PRO A 314 27.29 -13.23 3.29
N VAL A 315 27.05 -12.05 2.70
CA VAL A 315 26.12 -11.88 1.57
C VAL A 315 26.88 -11.45 0.32
N THR A 316 26.75 -12.18 -0.77
CA THR A 316 27.54 -11.99 -2.00
C THR A 316 26.67 -11.89 -3.26
N VAL A 317 27.28 -11.48 -4.37
CA VAL A 317 26.61 -11.36 -5.69
C VAL A 317 26.49 -12.69 -6.45
N GLY A 318 27.22 -13.73 -6.04
CA GLY A 318 27.28 -15.02 -6.72
C GLY A 318 27.40 -16.19 -5.74
N PRO A 319 27.12 -17.42 -6.17
CA PRO A 319 27.18 -18.58 -5.28
C PRO A 319 28.61 -18.95 -4.84
N ASP A 320 29.64 -18.47 -5.55
CA ASP A 320 31.03 -18.69 -5.17
C ASP A 320 31.38 -17.85 -3.92
N PRO A 321 31.91 -18.45 -2.84
CA PRO A 321 32.32 -17.72 -1.63
C PRO A 321 33.40 -16.65 -1.89
N SER A 322 34.17 -16.77 -2.96
CA SER A 322 35.16 -15.77 -3.39
C SER A 322 34.55 -14.61 -4.17
N SER A 323 33.26 -14.69 -4.52
CA SER A 323 32.56 -13.61 -5.21
C SER A 323 32.41 -12.37 -4.33
N LYS A 324 32.14 -11.24 -4.98
CA LYS A 324 32.08 -9.95 -4.29
C LYS A 324 31.03 -9.97 -3.17
N GLN A 325 31.50 -9.79 -1.92
CA GLN A 325 30.62 -9.56 -0.78
C GLN A 325 30.00 -8.16 -0.86
N ILE A 326 28.69 -8.09 -0.67
CA ILE A 326 27.86 -6.87 -0.72
C ILE A 326 27.16 -6.57 0.60
N GLY A 327 27.17 -7.50 1.56
CA GLY A 327 26.54 -7.31 2.86
C GLY A 327 26.79 -8.44 3.85
N ARG A 328 25.97 -8.43 4.92
CA ARG A 328 25.91 -9.44 5.97
C ARG A 328 24.46 -9.80 6.29
N ALA A 329 24.16 -11.06 6.54
CA ALA A 329 22.88 -11.51 7.06
C ALA A 329 23.02 -11.78 8.56
N GLN A 330 22.40 -10.95 9.39
CA GLN A 330 22.59 -10.96 10.85
C GLN A 330 21.28 -11.19 11.57
N GLY A 331 21.25 -12.14 12.50
CA GLY A 331 20.03 -12.45 13.25
C GLY A 331 20.06 -13.81 13.89
N MET A 332 18.93 -14.52 13.81
CA MET A 332 18.77 -15.84 14.38
C MET A 332 17.82 -16.72 13.56
N TYR A 333 17.94 -18.03 13.75
CA TYR A 333 16.91 -18.96 13.34
C TYR A 333 16.76 -20.11 14.34
N ILE A 334 15.58 -20.71 14.35
CA ILE A 334 15.26 -21.86 15.22
C ILE A 334 14.72 -23.01 14.38
N ASN A 335 15.13 -24.24 14.69
CA ASN A 335 14.46 -25.41 14.15
C ASN A 335 13.08 -25.56 14.81
N SER A 336 12.04 -25.21 14.06
CA SER A 336 10.66 -25.10 14.57
C SER A 336 9.75 -26.24 14.10
N GLN A 337 10.27 -27.20 13.34
CA GLN A 337 9.53 -28.35 12.86
C GLN A 337 9.90 -29.60 13.66
N LEU A 338 8.89 -30.36 14.12
CA LEU A 338 9.11 -31.52 15.01
C LEU A 338 9.98 -32.62 14.40
N ASP A 339 10.00 -32.75 13.07
CA ASP A 339 10.83 -33.73 12.36
C ASP A 339 12.23 -33.21 11.99
N GLY A 340 12.58 -31.99 12.41
CA GLY A 340 13.88 -31.40 12.20
C GLY A 340 14.11 -30.75 10.83
N LYS A 341 13.10 -30.74 9.96
CA LYS A 341 13.26 -30.32 8.54
C LYS A 341 12.81 -28.89 8.22
N GLY A 342 12.51 -28.10 9.24
CA GLY A 342 12.00 -26.75 9.07
C GLY A 342 12.57 -25.76 10.07
N LEU A 343 13.11 -24.67 9.55
CA LEU A 343 13.62 -23.55 10.32
C LEU A 343 12.58 -22.42 10.35
N HIS A 344 12.64 -21.57 11.36
CA HIS A 344 12.00 -20.26 11.35
C HIS A 344 13.10 -19.20 11.42
N LEU A 345 13.15 -18.35 10.40
CA LEU A 345 14.20 -17.37 10.18
C LEU A 345 13.74 -15.99 10.66
N VAL A 346 14.64 -15.26 11.35
CA VAL A 346 14.48 -13.85 11.72
C VAL A 346 15.84 -13.16 11.61
N PHE A 347 16.09 -12.46 10.51
CA PHE A 347 17.39 -11.80 10.30
C PHE A 347 17.30 -10.57 9.40
N SER A 348 18.30 -9.72 9.49
CA SER A 348 18.49 -8.52 8.67
C SER A 348 19.56 -8.78 7.61
N VAL A 349 19.29 -8.44 6.35
CA VAL A 349 20.32 -8.30 5.31
C VAL A 349 20.82 -6.86 5.33
N ILE A 350 22.05 -6.67 5.81
CA ILE A 350 22.70 -5.37 5.94
C ILE A 350 23.66 -5.17 4.77
N PHE A 351 23.35 -4.23 3.89
CA PHE A 351 24.17 -3.95 2.70
C PHE A 351 25.34 -3.03 3.07
N THR A 352 26.56 -3.45 2.75
CA THR A 352 27.80 -2.74 3.08
C THR A 352 28.53 -2.19 1.85
N ASP A 353 28.07 -2.53 0.65
CA ASP A 353 28.62 -2.09 -0.64
C ASP A 353 27.50 -1.88 -1.69
N GLY A 354 27.84 -1.25 -2.81
CA GLY A 354 26.95 -1.00 -3.94
C GLY A 354 25.94 0.13 -3.71
N GLU A 355 24.90 0.15 -4.55
CA GLU A 355 23.82 1.16 -4.53
C GLU A 355 23.07 1.20 -3.18
N TYR A 356 23.02 0.07 -2.47
CA TYR A 356 22.22 -0.09 -1.26
C TYR A 356 23.03 0.04 0.04
N LYS A 357 24.32 0.41 -0.05
CA LYS A 357 25.20 0.54 1.11
C LYS A 357 24.58 1.37 2.23
N GLY A 358 24.59 0.82 3.45
CA GLY A 358 24.01 1.43 4.65
C GLY A 358 22.50 1.22 4.81
N SER A 359 21.87 0.46 3.91
CA SER A 359 20.45 0.08 4.01
C SER A 359 20.30 -1.35 4.51
N THR A 360 19.13 -1.68 5.06
CA THR A 360 18.82 -3.04 5.53
C THR A 360 17.50 -3.54 4.97
N LEU A 361 17.39 -4.86 4.75
CA LEU A 361 16.14 -5.58 4.55
C LEU A 361 15.89 -6.48 5.76
N GLU A 362 14.68 -6.44 6.31
CA GLU A 362 14.30 -7.26 7.46
C GLU A 362 13.48 -8.46 6.99
N ILE A 363 13.97 -9.67 7.26
CA ILE A 363 13.40 -10.94 6.78
C ILE A 363 12.85 -11.76 7.95
N GLN A 364 11.65 -12.30 7.75
CA GLN A 364 11.02 -13.24 8.66
C GLN A 364 10.25 -14.32 7.89
N GLY A 365 10.33 -15.59 8.29
CA GLY A 365 9.54 -16.63 7.65
C GLY A 365 9.89 -18.06 8.03
N ALA A 366 9.04 -19.00 7.62
CA ALA A 366 9.32 -20.43 7.71
C ALA A 366 10.20 -20.87 6.53
N ASP A 367 11.25 -21.63 6.83
CA ASP A 367 12.20 -22.19 5.88
C ASP A 367 12.19 -23.73 5.99
N ILE A 368 11.27 -24.34 5.25
CA ILE A 368 11.20 -25.80 5.12
C ILE A 368 12.22 -26.19 4.04
N PHE A 369 13.49 -26.31 4.41
CA PHE A 369 14.60 -26.49 3.47
C PHE A 369 14.53 -27.78 2.62
N ALA A 370 13.61 -28.69 2.93
CA ALA A 370 13.26 -29.83 2.07
C ALA A 370 12.49 -29.43 0.79
N MET A 371 11.87 -28.23 0.77
CA MET A 371 11.19 -27.68 -0.40
C MET A 371 12.17 -26.97 -1.33
N LYS A 372 11.98 -27.09 -2.64
CA LYS A 372 12.86 -26.48 -3.64
C LYS A 372 12.86 -24.95 -3.57
N GLU A 373 11.68 -24.35 -3.45
CA GLU A 373 11.44 -22.91 -3.40
C GLU A 373 10.65 -22.57 -2.13
N ARG A 374 11.09 -21.54 -1.41
CA ARG A 374 10.57 -21.20 -0.09
C ARG A 374 10.36 -19.70 -0.02
N GLU A 375 9.12 -19.29 0.25
CA GLU A 375 8.77 -17.88 0.35
C GLU A 375 9.15 -17.34 1.73
N PHE A 376 9.86 -16.21 1.76
CA PHE A 376 10.12 -15.45 2.99
C PHE A 376 9.46 -14.08 2.92
N SER A 377 9.01 -13.57 4.07
CA SER A 377 8.46 -12.23 4.15
C SER A 377 9.57 -11.20 4.36
N VAL A 378 9.49 -10.10 3.63
CA VAL A 378 10.23 -8.87 3.94
C VAL A 378 9.30 -8.00 4.78
N VAL A 379 9.59 -7.92 6.06
CA VAL A 379 8.70 -7.29 7.05
C VAL A 379 8.98 -5.80 7.23
N SER A 380 10.19 -5.35 6.90
CA SER A 380 10.61 -3.95 6.97
C SER A 380 11.93 -3.73 6.22
N GLY A 381 12.44 -2.50 6.27
CA GLY A 381 13.77 -2.13 5.82
C GLY A 381 14.16 -0.72 6.26
N THR A 382 15.44 -0.41 6.17
CA THR A 382 16.00 0.90 6.49
C THR A 382 16.71 1.51 5.28
N GLY A 383 17.08 2.80 5.36
CA GLY A 383 17.77 3.49 4.27
C GLY A 383 16.97 3.48 2.97
N TYR A 384 17.55 2.94 1.90
CA TYR A 384 16.92 2.80 0.59
C TYR A 384 15.61 1.98 0.63
N PHE A 385 15.55 1.00 1.54
CA PHE A 385 14.43 0.08 1.70
C PHE A 385 13.44 0.53 2.77
N ARG A 386 13.44 1.81 3.15
CA ARG A 386 12.49 2.31 4.14
C ARG A 386 11.03 2.05 3.69
N PHE A 387 10.22 1.56 4.62
CA PHE A 387 8.81 1.19 4.42
C PHE A 387 8.58 0.05 3.44
N VAL A 388 9.62 -0.70 3.09
CA VAL A 388 9.45 -1.85 2.21
C VAL A 388 8.69 -2.95 2.92
N LYS A 389 7.73 -3.55 2.22
CA LYS A 389 7.03 -4.76 2.61
C LYS A 389 6.86 -5.62 1.38
N GLY A 390 6.99 -6.93 1.51
CA GLY A 390 6.83 -7.84 0.38
C GLY A 390 7.27 -9.25 0.72
N TYR A 391 7.60 -10.00 -0.32
CA TYR A 391 8.10 -11.36 -0.21
C TYR A 391 9.28 -11.57 -1.14
N GLY A 392 10.04 -12.62 -0.88
CA GLY A 392 11.06 -13.14 -1.79
C GLY A 392 11.01 -14.65 -1.83
N ILE A 393 11.65 -15.23 -2.84
CA ILE A 393 11.86 -16.67 -2.94
C ILE A 393 13.30 -16.98 -2.58
N MET A 394 13.46 -17.97 -1.72
CA MET A 394 14.74 -18.55 -1.35
C MET A 394 14.87 -19.95 -1.94
N THR A 395 16.05 -20.26 -2.48
CA THR A 395 16.43 -21.58 -2.97
C THR A 395 17.76 -22.00 -2.37
N THR A 396 17.96 -23.30 -2.18
CA THR A 396 19.23 -23.86 -1.73
C THR A 396 20.10 -24.15 -2.95
N GLU A 397 21.18 -23.39 -3.11
CA GLU A 397 22.14 -23.59 -4.21
C GLU A 397 23.16 -24.67 -3.86
N PHE A 398 23.54 -24.75 -2.59
CA PHE A 398 24.47 -25.74 -2.07
C PHE A 398 24.09 -26.14 -0.65
N MET A 399 24.24 -27.43 -0.35
CA MET A 399 24.06 -27.96 1.01
C MET A 399 25.01 -29.15 1.23
N ASP A 400 25.82 -29.03 2.26
CA ASP A 400 26.73 -30.06 2.77
C ASP A 400 26.42 -30.28 4.24
N ILE A 401 25.54 -31.23 4.50
CA ILE A 401 25.05 -31.55 5.85
C ILE A 401 26.20 -32.06 6.74
N PRO A 402 27.09 -32.97 6.31
CA PRO A 402 28.22 -33.41 7.13
C PRO A 402 29.10 -32.28 7.66
N ASN A 403 29.35 -31.25 6.84
CA ASN A 403 30.16 -30.09 7.23
C ASN A 403 29.33 -28.90 7.72
N LEU A 404 28.00 -29.04 7.79
CA LEU A 404 27.06 -27.98 8.20
C LEU A 404 27.30 -26.66 7.43
N ARG A 405 27.31 -26.76 6.09
CA ARG A 405 27.48 -25.62 5.20
C ARG A 405 26.32 -25.54 4.22
N ALA A 406 25.75 -24.35 4.06
CA ALA A 406 24.72 -24.09 3.07
C ALA A 406 24.97 -22.77 2.33
N ILE A 407 24.52 -22.71 1.08
CA ILE A 407 24.47 -21.47 0.31
C ILE A 407 23.03 -21.29 -0.17
N LEU A 408 22.42 -20.19 0.26
CA LEU A 408 21.04 -19.85 -0.02
C LEU A 408 21.02 -18.72 -1.04
N LYS A 409 20.29 -18.88 -2.13
CA LYS A 409 20.00 -17.80 -3.07
C LYS A 409 18.69 -17.16 -2.68
N LEU A 410 18.72 -15.86 -2.45
CA LEU A 410 17.55 -15.06 -2.17
C LEU A 410 17.24 -14.19 -3.38
N ASN A 411 16.03 -14.33 -3.89
CA ASN A 411 15.48 -13.50 -4.95
C ASN A 411 14.35 -12.67 -4.37
N TYR A 412 14.56 -11.37 -4.30
CA TYR A 412 13.63 -10.42 -3.73
C TYR A 412 13.12 -9.45 -4.80
N TRP A 413 11.80 -9.24 -4.81
CA TRP A 413 11.16 -8.26 -5.68
C TRP A 413 10.64 -7.09 -4.85
N ASN A 414 11.20 -5.91 -5.09
CA ASN A 414 10.61 -4.66 -4.61
C ASN A 414 9.56 -4.16 -5.59
N PHE A 415 8.32 -4.11 -5.13
CA PHE A 415 7.36 -3.17 -5.70
C PHE A 415 7.55 -1.85 -4.98
N LYS A 416 8.49 -1.03 -5.46
CA LYS A 416 8.59 0.35 -4.97
C LYS A 416 7.30 1.03 -5.42
N GLY A 417 6.34 1.10 -4.50
CA GLY A 417 5.08 1.80 -4.71
C GLY A 417 5.39 3.26 -4.99
N ILE A 418 5.53 3.61 -6.27
CA ILE A 418 4.74 4.75 -6.75
C ILE A 418 3.33 4.34 -6.35
N GLY A 419 2.72 5.11 -5.44
CA GLY A 419 1.41 4.79 -4.87
C GLY A 419 0.54 4.17 -5.95
N LEU A 420 -0.03 3.00 -5.64
CA LEU A 420 -0.94 2.27 -6.53
C LEU A 420 -1.72 3.31 -7.31
N THR A 421 -1.54 3.35 -8.64
CA THR A 421 -2.49 4.06 -9.49
C THR A 421 -3.77 3.23 -9.42
N GLU A 422 -4.51 3.42 -8.35
CA GLU A 422 -5.89 3.03 -8.26
C GLU A 422 -6.63 3.85 -9.31
N ILE A 423 -7.32 3.14 -10.21
CA ILE A 423 -8.16 3.79 -11.18
C ILE A 423 -9.44 4.16 -10.44
N LEU A 424 -9.49 5.43 -10.06
CA LEU A 424 -10.58 6.02 -9.31
C LEU A 424 -11.69 6.44 -10.26
N MET A 425 -12.80 5.71 -10.27
CA MET A 425 -14.01 6.17 -10.93
C MET A 425 -14.80 7.06 -9.97
N LEU A 426 -14.85 8.36 -10.26
CA LEU A 426 -15.61 9.31 -9.47
C LEU A 426 -17.01 9.47 -10.04
N VAL A 427 -18.01 9.11 -9.23
CA VAL A 427 -19.39 9.08 -9.67
C VAL A 427 -20.23 9.97 -8.73
N PRO A 428 -21.05 10.89 -9.26
CA PRO A 428 -22.05 11.59 -8.46
C PRO A 428 -23.02 10.60 -7.79
N VAL A 429 -23.39 10.85 -6.53
CA VAL A 429 -24.19 9.95 -5.67
C VAL A 429 -25.48 9.42 -6.32
N HIS A 430 -26.06 10.15 -7.28
CA HIS A 430 -27.33 9.79 -7.93
C HIS A 430 -27.24 8.76 -9.08
N LEU A 431 -26.08 8.12 -9.32
CA LEU A 431 -25.84 7.33 -10.54
C LEU A 431 -25.56 5.83 -10.31
N LYS A 432 -26.37 5.17 -9.47
CA LYS A 432 -26.30 3.71 -9.20
C LYS A 432 -26.25 2.86 -10.49
N ALA A 433 -27.02 3.22 -11.52
CA ALA A 433 -27.07 2.47 -12.78
C ALA A 433 -25.73 2.48 -13.55
N ILE A 434 -24.95 3.55 -13.45
CA ILE A 434 -23.64 3.65 -14.12
C ILE A 434 -22.62 2.78 -13.39
N ILE A 435 -22.65 2.79 -12.06
CA ILE A 435 -21.77 1.95 -11.23
C ILE A 435 -21.99 0.48 -11.55
N ASN A 436 -23.24 0.01 -11.57
CA ASN A 436 -23.55 -1.39 -11.88
C ASN A 436 -23.15 -1.75 -13.32
N GLN A 437 -23.26 -0.82 -14.27
CA GLN A 437 -22.80 -1.04 -15.65
C GLN A 437 -21.27 -1.18 -15.74
N CYS A 438 -20.52 -0.40 -14.95
CA CYS A 438 -19.06 -0.45 -14.89
C CYS A 438 -18.52 -1.69 -14.17
N ILE A 439 -19.24 -2.22 -13.17
CA ILE A 439 -18.89 -3.49 -12.51
C ILE A 439 -19.26 -4.69 -13.40
N SER A 440 -20.33 -4.59 -14.20
CA SER A 440 -20.80 -5.69 -15.05
C SER A 440 -20.02 -5.92 -16.36
N LYS A 441 -19.22 -4.94 -16.79
CA LYS A 441 -18.35 -5.02 -17.98
C LYS A 441 -16.92 -5.32 -17.55
#